data_AF-A0AAW0X7Z5-F1
#
_entry.id   AF-A0AAW0X7Z5-F1
#
_cell.length_a   1.000
_cell.length_b   1.000
_cell.length_c   1.000
_cell.angle_alpha   90.00
_cell.angle_beta   90.00
_cell.angle_gamma   90.00
#
_symmetry.space_group_name_H-M   'P 1'
#
loop_
_entity.id
_entity.type
_entity.pdbx_description
1 polymer ?
#
loop_
_entity_poly.entity_id
_entity_poly.type
_entity_poly.pdbx_seq_one_letter_code
_entity_poly.pdbx_strand_id
1 'polypeptide(L)'
;WVQERLIVGMVKSPVEGSQIVLIKLADSEVELSDYVRPACLGSHSTVSQLSKRRCRSLGWGVRRDPLVELSVTVTAGEVCHRLDGSKEKTICAQQTAPTDRCLLEEMSGGGLLCEWAGRWEIVGVATSHTGCFQGSRPRIYDDITAATVRWIKKTIAAFQRNS
;
A
#
# COMPACT_ATOMS: atom_id res chain seq x y z
N TRP A 1 13.59 16.86 -7.26
CA TRP A 1 12.97 16.63 -8.59
C TRP A 1 11.55 16.13 -8.35
N VAL A 2 10.56 16.77 -8.97
CA VAL A 2 9.12 16.54 -8.75
C VAL A 2 8.44 16.51 -10.13
N GLN A 3 7.54 15.57 -10.35
CA GLN A 3 6.69 15.51 -11.54
C GLN A 3 5.23 15.68 -11.13
N GLU A 4 4.58 16.72 -11.64
CA GLU A 4 3.14 16.94 -11.45
C GLU A 4 2.38 16.43 -12.68
N ARG A 5 1.26 15.74 -12.46
CA ARG A 5 0.42 15.17 -13.51
C ARG A 5 -1.05 15.27 -13.14
N LEU A 6 -1.89 15.53 -14.14
CA LEU A 6 -3.33 15.54 -13.96
C LEU A 6 -3.88 14.11 -13.88
N ILE A 7 -4.88 13.92 -13.02
CA ILE A 7 -5.66 12.69 -12.97
C ILE A 7 -6.80 12.80 -13.99
N VAL A 8 -6.87 11.85 -14.92
CA VAL A 8 -7.86 11.83 -16.01
C VAL A 8 -8.85 10.67 -15.93
N GLY A 9 -8.67 9.78 -14.96
CA GLY A 9 -9.59 8.67 -14.75
C GLY A 9 -9.36 7.94 -13.44
N MET A 10 -10.41 7.28 -12.96
CA MET A 10 -10.36 6.45 -11.76
C MET A 10 -11.20 5.19 -11.98
N VAL A 11 -10.70 4.03 -11.55
CA VAL A 11 -11.41 2.75 -11.64
C VAL A 11 -11.34 2.04 -10.30
N LYS A 12 -12.50 1.82 -9.68
CA LYS A 12 -12.59 1.05 -8.43
C LYS A 12 -12.41 -0.44 -8.67
N SER A 13 -11.74 -1.12 -7.75
CA SER A 13 -11.61 -2.57 -7.74
C SER A 13 -12.99 -3.25 -7.71
N PRO A 14 -13.27 -4.21 -8.62
CA PRO A 14 -14.45 -5.06 -8.57
C PRO A 14 -14.26 -6.25 -7.63
N VAL A 15 -13.07 -6.41 -7.03
CA VAL A 15 -12.81 -7.52 -6.11
C VAL A 15 -13.61 -7.28 -4.83
N GLU A 16 -14.51 -8.20 -4.50
CA GLU A 16 -15.33 -8.12 -3.29
C GLU A 16 -14.46 -7.94 -2.04
N GLY A 17 -14.86 -7.02 -1.15
CA GLY A 17 -14.10 -6.64 0.04
C GLY A 17 -13.00 -5.59 -0.21
N SER A 18 -12.51 -5.45 -1.44
CA SER A 18 -11.44 -4.49 -1.77
C SER A 18 -11.97 -3.05 -1.90
N GLN A 19 -11.19 -2.11 -1.37
CA GLN A 19 -11.41 -0.66 -1.46
C GLN A 19 -10.39 0.05 -2.36
N ILE A 20 -9.50 -0.71 -3.02
CA ILE A 20 -8.47 -0.16 -3.91
C ILE A 20 -9.10 0.51 -5.14
N VAL A 21 -8.48 1.62 -5.56
CA VAL A 21 -8.81 2.37 -6.78
C VAL A 21 -7.54 2.54 -7.62
N LEU A 22 -7.66 2.32 -8.93
CA LEU A 22 -6.63 2.70 -9.89
C LEU A 22 -6.88 4.11 -10.40
N ILE A 23 -5.81 4.89 -10.53
CA ILE A 23 -5.83 6.26 -11.03
C ILE A 23 -5.09 6.30 -12.37
N LYS A 24 -5.74 6.84 -13.41
CA LYS A 24 -5.11 7.12 -14.72
C LYS A 24 -4.56 8.55 -14.69
N LEU A 25 -3.26 8.69 -14.97
CA LEU A 25 -2.62 9.99 -15.19
C LEU A 25 -2.78 10.40 -16.67
N ALA A 26 -2.80 11.72 -16.93
CA ALA A 26 -2.88 12.28 -18.28
C ALA A 26 -1.76 11.75 -19.20
N ASP A 27 -2.02 11.76 -20.51
CA ASP A 27 -1.38 10.89 -21.52
C ASP A 27 0.12 11.11 -21.80
N SER A 28 0.83 11.93 -21.02
CA SER A 28 2.29 11.93 -20.99
C SER A 28 2.77 10.81 -20.06
N GLU A 29 3.55 9.85 -20.58
CA GLU A 29 4.19 8.84 -19.74
C GLU A 29 4.95 9.49 -18.57
N VAL A 30 4.96 8.81 -17.43
CA VAL A 30 5.78 9.22 -16.30
C VAL A 30 7.24 9.07 -16.71
N GLU A 31 8.02 10.14 -16.61
CA GLU A 31 9.44 10.08 -16.93
C GLU A 31 10.14 9.25 -15.84
N LEU A 32 10.67 8.10 -16.21
CA LEU A 32 11.41 7.25 -15.28
C LEU A 32 12.80 7.84 -15.02
N SER A 33 13.25 7.75 -13.78
CA SER A 33 14.57 8.24 -13.37
C SER A 33 15.08 7.44 -12.17
N ASP A 34 16.19 7.88 -11.59
CA ASP A 34 16.67 7.33 -10.31
C ASP A 34 15.77 7.72 -9.12
N TYR A 35 14.90 8.73 -9.30
CA TYR A 35 13.98 9.19 -8.26
C TYR A 35 12.53 8.74 -8.47
N VAL A 36 12.15 8.33 -9.70
CA VAL A 36 10.80 7.81 -10.01
C VAL A 36 10.91 6.47 -10.71
N ARG A 37 10.45 5.42 -10.02
CA ARG A 37 10.37 4.05 -10.52
C ARG A 37 9.08 3.40 -10.01
N PRO A 38 8.41 2.57 -10.82
CA PRO A 38 7.22 1.85 -10.37
C PRO A 38 7.59 0.81 -9.31
N ALA A 39 6.70 0.64 -8.33
CA ALA A 39 6.75 -0.52 -7.45
C ALA A 39 6.20 -1.76 -8.18
N CYS A 40 6.67 -2.92 -7.75
CA CYS A 40 6.17 -4.18 -8.29
C CYS A 40 4.85 -4.57 -7.62
N LEU A 41 3.99 -5.31 -8.31
CA LEU A 41 2.77 -5.85 -7.68
C LEU A 41 3.11 -7.09 -6.85
N GLY A 42 2.41 -7.27 -5.71
CA GLY A 42 2.55 -8.39 -4.79
C GLY A 42 2.47 -9.77 -5.45
N SER A 43 3.39 -10.65 -5.04
CA SER A 43 3.50 -12.03 -5.51
C SER A 43 3.06 -13.07 -4.46
N HIS A 44 2.61 -12.64 -3.28
CA HIS A 44 2.17 -13.55 -2.22
C HIS A 44 0.83 -14.22 -2.55
N SER A 45 0.72 -15.51 -2.20
CA SER A 45 -0.53 -16.25 -2.23
C SER A 45 -1.23 -16.26 -0.87
N THR A 46 -0.47 -16.13 0.22
CA THR A 46 -0.97 -16.08 1.59
C THR A 46 -0.27 -14.99 2.39
N VAL A 47 -0.98 -14.35 3.32
CA VAL A 47 -0.41 -13.31 4.20
C VAL A 47 0.74 -13.84 5.06
N SER A 48 0.73 -15.13 5.40
CA SER A 48 1.82 -15.78 6.16
C SER A 48 3.18 -15.69 5.45
N GLN A 49 3.22 -15.62 4.12
CA GLN A 49 4.47 -15.44 3.36
C GLN A 49 5.09 -14.05 3.56
N LEU A 50 4.31 -13.07 4.02
CA LEU A 50 4.76 -11.71 4.29
C LEU A 50 5.32 -11.56 5.72
N SER A 51 4.87 -12.40 6.66
CA SER A 51 5.20 -12.27 8.09
C SER A 51 6.69 -12.28 8.43
N LYS A 52 7.51 -12.97 7.63
CA LYS A 52 8.97 -13.08 7.81
C LYS A 52 9.76 -12.18 6.87
N ARG A 53 9.09 -11.33 6.09
CA ARG A 53 9.73 -10.46 5.10
C ARG A 53 9.99 -9.08 5.67
N ARG A 54 10.96 -8.39 5.06
CA ARG A 54 11.21 -6.98 5.35
C ARG A 54 10.10 -6.16 4.69
N CYS A 55 9.24 -5.56 5.51
CA CYS A 55 8.15 -4.73 5.05
C CYS A 55 8.30 -3.30 5.58
N ARG A 56 7.89 -2.34 4.75
CA ARG A 56 8.02 -0.89 4.97
C ARG A 56 6.71 -0.19 4.62
N SER A 57 6.30 0.76 5.45
CA SER A 57 5.36 1.82 5.05
C SER A 57 6.14 3.12 4.84
N LEU A 58 5.75 3.88 3.81
CA LEU A 58 6.34 5.17 3.47
C LEU A 58 5.26 6.24 3.52
N GLY A 59 5.56 7.39 4.11
CA GLY A 59 4.65 8.52 4.08
C GLY A 59 5.31 9.79 4.61
N TRP A 60 4.62 10.91 4.47
CA TRP A 60 5.12 12.18 4.99
C TRP A 60 5.02 12.22 6.50
N GLY A 61 6.06 12.75 7.16
CA GLY A 61 6.03 12.88 8.61
C GLY A 61 4.88 13.75 9.10
N VAL A 62 4.64 13.79 10.42
CA VAL A 62 3.50 14.52 11.02
C VAL A 62 3.43 15.99 10.59
N ARG A 63 4.58 16.64 10.34
CA ARG A 63 4.68 18.02 9.83
C ARG A 63 4.73 18.13 8.30
N ARG A 64 4.39 17.04 7.60
CA ARG A 64 4.45 16.85 6.14
C ARG A 64 5.84 16.87 5.51
N ASP A 65 6.89 16.91 6.33
CA ASP A 65 8.30 16.89 5.93
C ASP A 65 9.16 16.41 7.12
N PRO A 66 10.14 15.50 6.95
CA PRO A 66 10.54 14.79 5.73
C PRO A 66 9.62 13.62 5.36
N LEU A 67 9.92 12.95 4.24
CA LEU A 67 9.42 11.60 3.97
C LEU A 67 10.01 10.65 5.02
N VAL A 68 9.16 9.82 5.59
CA VAL A 68 9.49 8.89 6.66
C VAL A 68 9.22 7.46 6.20
N GLU A 69 10.12 6.56 6.57
CA GLU A 69 9.96 5.13 6.42
C GLU A 69 9.74 4.48 7.78
N LEU A 70 8.77 3.56 7.87
CA LEU A 70 8.54 2.71 9.04
C LEU A 70 8.82 1.25 8.72
N SER A 71 9.66 0.59 9.53
CA SER A 71 9.75 -0.87 9.54
C SER A 71 8.50 -1.46 10.19
N VAL A 72 7.86 -2.40 9.49
CA VAL A 72 6.65 -3.06 9.99
C VAL A 72 6.72 -4.57 9.82
N THR A 73 6.05 -5.28 10.71
CA THR A 73 5.79 -6.72 10.65
C THR A 73 4.36 -6.95 10.23
N VAL A 74 4.16 -7.76 9.19
CA VAL A 74 2.83 -8.03 8.62
C VAL A 74 2.22 -9.26 9.28
N THR A 75 0.95 -9.15 9.66
CA THR A 75 0.15 -10.26 10.19
C THR A 75 -1.20 -10.34 9.47
N ALA A 76 -1.83 -11.50 9.56
CA ALA A 76 -3.15 -11.73 8.97
C ALA A 76 -4.24 -10.88 9.62
N GLY A 77 -5.30 -10.62 8.85
CA GLY A 77 -6.39 -9.73 9.22
C GLY A 77 -7.13 -10.11 10.50
N GLU A 78 -7.11 -11.37 10.96
CA GLU A 78 -7.81 -11.78 12.19
C GLU A 78 -7.24 -11.09 13.44
N VAL A 79 -6.00 -10.58 13.37
CA VAL A 79 -5.38 -9.78 14.43
C VAL A 79 -6.05 -8.40 14.53
N CYS A 80 -6.33 -7.73 13.41
CA CYS A 80 -7.00 -6.42 13.41
C CYS A 80 -8.53 -6.53 13.43
N HIS A 81 -9.09 -7.62 12.91
CA HIS A 81 -10.54 -7.85 12.90
C HIS A 81 -11.12 -7.82 14.31
N ARG A 82 -10.38 -8.34 15.29
CA ARG A 82 -10.75 -8.29 16.71
C ARG A 82 -10.71 -6.89 17.32
N LEU A 83 -10.03 -5.93 16.68
CA LEU A 83 -9.85 -4.58 17.17
C LEU A 83 -10.85 -3.59 16.55
N ASP A 84 -11.09 -3.69 15.24
CA ASP A 84 -11.85 -2.66 14.49
C ASP A 84 -12.96 -3.22 13.58
N GLY A 85 -13.24 -4.52 13.60
CA GLY A 85 -14.28 -5.13 12.74
C GLY A 85 -13.97 -5.09 11.24
N SER A 86 -12.68 -5.07 10.88
CA SER A 86 -12.19 -4.98 9.50
C SER A 86 -12.72 -6.10 8.60
N LYS A 87 -13.01 -5.83 7.32
CA LYS A 87 -13.59 -6.77 6.36
C LYS A 87 -12.63 -7.88 5.92
N GLU A 88 -13.16 -8.90 5.23
CA GLU A 88 -12.35 -9.91 4.51
C GLU A 88 -11.30 -9.25 3.60
N LYS A 89 -10.14 -9.91 3.39
CA LYS A 89 -8.98 -9.42 2.60
C LYS A 89 -8.27 -8.20 3.18
N THR A 90 -8.20 -8.14 4.50
CA THR A 90 -7.41 -7.15 5.23
C THR A 90 -6.07 -7.76 5.67
N ILE A 91 -5.00 -6.98 5.61
CA ILE A 91 -3.73 -7.27 6.28
C ILE A 91 -3.39 -6.21 7.32
N CYS A 92 -2.70 -6.65 8.36
CA CYS A 92 -2.28 -5.83 9.48
C CYS A 92 -0.78 -5.59 9.40
N ALA A 93 -0.33 -4.39 9.72
CA ALA A 93 1.09 -4.12 9.90
C ALA A 93 1.34 -3.47 11.25
N GLN A 94 2.20 -4.09 12.05
CA GLN A 94 2.64 -3.54 13.33
C GLN A 94 4.04 -2.97 13.19
N GLN A 95 4.27 -1.77 13.72
CA GLN A 95 5.61 -1.19 13.75
C GLN A 95 6.57 -2.09 14.56
N THR A 96 7.71 -2.46 13.96
CA THR A 96 8.63 -3.45 14.54
C THR A 96 9.41 -2.89 15.73
N ALA A 97 9.76 -1.61 15.72
CA ALA A 97 10.44 -0.94 16.83
C ALA A 97 9.56 0.18 17.38
N PRO A 98 9.15 0.12 18.65
CA PRO A 98 8.44 1.23 19.27
C PRO A 98 9.36 2.46 19.29
N THR A 99 8.80 3.60 18.93
CA THR A 99 9.45 4.91 18.99
C THR A 99 8.64 5.75 19.96
N ASP A 100 9.35 6.43 20.85
CA ASP A 100 8.84 7.41 21.80
C ASP A 100 8.32 8.69 21.10
N ARG A 101 8.63 8.86 19.80
CA ARG A 101 8.16 9.96 18.96
C ARG A 101 7.33 9.43 17.80
N CYS A 102 6.20 10.07 17.51
CA CYS A 102 5.48 9.73 16.29
C CYS A 102 6.23 10.25 15.06
N LEU A 103 6.56 9.34 14.15
CA LEU A 103 7.28 9.68 12.93
C LEU A 103 6.33 9.95 11.76
N LEU A 104 5.21 9.20 11.67
CA LEU A 104 4.30 9.18 10.52
C LEU A 104 2.86 8.85 10.95
N GLU A 105 1.90 9.62 10.44
CA GLU A 105 0.48 9.24 10.38
C GLU A 105 0.18 8.56 9.05
N GLU A 106 -0.43 7.37 9.08
CA GLU A 106 -0.79 6.69 7.83
C GLU A 106 -2.05 7.32 7.29
N MET A 107 -2.01 7.77 6.04
CA MET A 107 -3.16 8.30 5.32
C MET A 107 -3.78 7.19 4.46
N SER A 108 -5.09 7.26 4.22
CA SER A 108 -5.75 6.36 3.27
C SER A 108 -5.08 6.46 1.89
N GLY A 109 -4.84 5.32 1.25
CA GLY A 109 -4.08 5.22 0.00
C GLY A 109 -2.57 5.01 0.17
N GLY A 110 -2.03 5.08 1.40
CA GLY A 110 -0.62 4.79 1.68
C GLY A 110 -0.22 3.35 1.32
N GLY A 111 0.98 3.17 0.79
CA GLY A 111 1.45 1.87 0.28
C GLY A 111 2.22 1.08 1.33
N LEU A 112 1.89 -0.21 1.46
CA LEU A 112 2.70 -1.19 2.21
C LEU A 112 3.57 -1.98 1.24
N LEU A 113 4.89 -1.85 1.39
CA LEU A 113 5.89 -2.50 0.54
C LEU A 113 6.55 -3.65 1.29
N CYS A 114 6.75 -4.80 0.64
CA CYS A 114 7.54 -5.89 1.18
C CYS A 114 8.58 -6.36 0.17
N GLU A 115 9.75 -6.77 0.66
CA GLU A 115 10.80 -7.31 -0.19
C GLU A 115 10.50 -8.75 -0.61
N TRP A 116 10.52 -8.99 -1.92
CA TRP A 116 10.33 -10.29 -2.53
C TRP A 116 11.37 -10.53 -3.62
N ALA A 117 12.21 -11.56 -3.49
CA ALA A 117 13.23 -11.92 -4.49
C ALA A 117 14.09 -10.72 -4.97
N GLY A 118 14.52 -9.86 -4.05
CA GLY A 118 15.39 -8.71 -4.33
C GLY A 118 14.70 -7.47 -4.92
N ARG A 119 13.37 -7.43 -4.96
CA ARG A 119 12.56 -6.29 -5.42
C ARG A 119 11.51 -5.91 -4.37
N TRP A 120 11.09 -4.65 -4.37
CA TRP A 120 10.01 -4.17 -3.52
C TRP A 120 8.67 -4.33 -4.21
N GLU A 121 7.76 -5.05 -3.56
CA GLU A 121 6.40 -5.27 -4.02
C GLU A 121 5.41 -4.55 -3.14
N ILE A 122 4.44 -3.85 -3.73
CA ILE A 122 3.28 -3.34 -3.02
C ILE A 122 2.34 -4.51 -2.73
N VAL A 123 2.08 -4.74 -1.45
CA VAL A 123 1.28 -5.87 -0.95
C VAL A 123 0.00 -5.41 -0.26
N GLY A 124 -0.11 -4.12 0.06
CA GLY A 124 -1.32 -3.55 0.64
C GLY A 124 -1.45 -2.06 0.43
N VAL A 125 -2.69 -1.57 0.57
CA VAL A 125 -3.04 -0.14 0.50
C VAL A 125 -3.82 0.25 1.75
N ALA A 126 -3.40 1.30 2.45
CA ALA A 126 -4.01 1.73 3.70
C ALA A 126 -5.46 2.15 3.47
N THR A 127 -6.39 1.62 4.27
CA THR A 127 -7.83 1.86 4.07
C THR A 127 -8.35 3.04 4.88
N SER A 128 -7.72 3.32 6.02
CA SER A 128 -8.13 4.35 6.96
C SER A 128 -6.94 5.20 7.41
N HIS A 129 -7.25 6.40 7.89
CA HIS A 129 -6.27 7.19 8.62
C HIS A 129 -5.90 6.46 9.91
N THR A 130 -4.61 6.24 10.12
CA THR A 130 -4.09 5.74 11.39
C THR A 130 -3.17 6.79 11.98
N GLY A 131 -3.72 7.55 12.94
CA GLY A 131 -3.02 8.60 13.65
C GLY A 131 -1.88 8.08 14.55
N CYS A 132 -1.13 9.03 15.08
CA CYS A 132 -0.09 8.79 16.07
C CYS A 132 -0.69 8.36 17.42
N PHE A 133 -0.57 7.10 17.79
CA PHE A 133 -0.97 6.64 19.13
C PHE A 133 0.23 6.07 19.88
N GLN A 134 0.36 6.41 21.17
CA GLN A 134 1.23 5.66 22.07
C GLN A 134 0.61 4.27 22.28
N GLY A 135 1.09 3.29 21.50
CA GLY A 135 0.60 1.92 21.59
C GLY A 135 0.74 1.15 20.29
N SER A 136 0.63 -0.18 20.40
CA SER A 136 0.76 -1.13 19.31
C SER A 136 -0.55 -1.28 18.51
N ARG A 137 -1.23 -0.19 18.14
CA ARG A 137 -2.37 -0.32 17.23
C ARG A 137 -1.85 -0.68 15.84
N PRO A 138 -2.25 -1.82 15.28
CA PRO A 138 -1.81 -2.22 13.96
C PRO A 138 -2.42 -1.28 12.91
N ARG A 139 -1.63 -0.97 11.89
CA ARG A 139 -2.08 -0.27 10.69
C ARG A 139 -2.83 -1.26 9.80
N ILE A 140 -3.93 -0.82 9.21
CA ILE A 140 -4.86 -1.66 8.45
C ILE A 140 -4.72 -1.36 6.96
N TYR A 141 -4.50 -2.39 6.16
CA TYR A 141 -4.37 -2.30 4.71
C TYR A 141 -5.32 -3.28 4.02
N ASP A 142 -5.86 -2.88 2.86
CA ASP A 142 -6.50 -3.77 1.90
C ASP A 142 -5.43 -4.62 1.22
N ASP A 143 -5.63 -5.93 1.18
CA ASP A 143 -4.67 -6.90 0.65
C ASP A 143 -4.62 -6.85 -0.89
N ILE A 144 -3.42 -6.71 -1.44
CA ILE A 144 -3.18 -6.89 -2.88
C ILE A 144 -3.07 -8.39 -3.17
N THR A 145 -4.23 -9.04 -3.15
CA THR A 145 -4.38 -10.46 -3.48
C THR A 145 -4.08 -10.75 -4.95
N ALA A 146 -3.90 -12.02 -5.30
CA ALA A 146 -3.79 -12.47 -6.70
C ALA A 146 -4.98 -12.04 -7.58
N ALA A 147 -6.20 -11.97 -7.02
CA ALA A 147 -7.37 -11.48 -7.73
C ALA A 147 -7.27 -9.97 -8.02
N THR A 148 -6.82 -9.19 -7.03
CA THR A 148 -6.54 -7.75 -7.16
C THR A 148 -5.48 -7.49 -8.22
N VAL A 149 -4.36 -8.22 -8.20
CA VAL A 149 -3.30 -8.12 -9.22
C VAL A 149 -3.82 -8.44 -10.63
N ARG A 150 -4.64 -9.48 -10.77
CA ARG A 150 -5.26 -9.85 -12.06
C ARG A 150 -6.14 -8.71 -12.59
N TRP A 151 -6.96 -8.11 -11.73
CA TRP A 151 -7.77 -6.96 -12.09
C TRP A 151 -6.90 -5.76 -12.50
N ILE A 152 -5.86 -5.42 -11.74
CA ILE A 152 -4.96 -4.30 -12.05
C ILE A 152 -4.37 -4.47 -13.46
N LYS A 153 -3.79 -5.64 -13.74
CA LYS A 153 -3.18 -5.94 -15.05
C LYS A 153 -4.20 -5.87 -16.19
N LYS A 154 -5.42 -6.40 -15.98
CA LYS A 154 -6.49 -6.35 -16.98
C LYS A 154 -6.93 -4.91 -17.27
N THR A 155 -7.08 -4.10 -16.23
CA THR A 155 -7.47 -2.69 -16.34
C THR A 155 -6.41 -1.87 -17.07
N ILE A 156 -5.12 -2.03 -16.72
CA ILE A 156 -4.01 -1.34 -17.42
C ILE A 156 -3.99 -1.73 -18.90
N ALA A 157 -4.08 -3.03 -19.22
CA ALA A 157 -4.09 -3.50 -20.60
C ALA A 157 -5.29 -2.99 -21.41
N ALA A 158 -6.44 -2.76 -20.78
CA ALA A 158 -7.61 -2.19 -21.44
C ALA A 158 -7.41 -0.71 -21.81
N PHE A 159 -6.75 0.07 -20.96
CA PHE A 159 -6.44 1.48 -21.26
C PHE A 159 -5.43 1.62 -22.39
N GLN A 160 -4.43 0.74 -22.46
CA GLN A 160 -3.43 0.75 -23.54
C GLN A 160 -4.02 0.46 -24.93
N ARG A 161 -5.13 -0.29 -25.01
CA ARG A 161 -5.80 -0.59 -26.29
C ARG A 161 -6.69 0.54 -26.79
N ASN A 162 -7.10 1.44 -25.91
CA ASN A 162 -8.02 2.55 -26.20
C ASN A 162 -7.30 3.90 -26.30
N SER A 163 -5.96 3.90 -26.29
CA SER A 163 -5.10 5.09 -26.44
C SER A 163 -4.45 5.10 -27.81
#